data_AF-A0A4Y3WFM8-F1
#
_entry.id   AF-A0A4Y3WFM8-F1
#
_cell.length_a   1.000
_cell.length_b   1.000
_cell.length_c   1.000
_cell.angle_alpha   90.00
_cell.angle_beta   90.00
_cell.angle_gamma   90.00
#
_symmetry.space_group_name_H-M   'P 1'
#
loop_
_entity.id
_entity.type
_entity.pdbx_description
1 polymer ?
#
loop_
_entity_poly.entity_id
_entity_poly.type
_entity_poly.pdbx_seq_one_letter_code
_entity_poly.pdbx_strand_id
1 'polypeptide(L)'
;MLAVPLHGYGPLRYRRKAYEGSADMITEIAQIEIKPGSEEDFEAAVSQAETIFKRCKGWKSCELHRSVERPSRYRLLIKWKTLENHVVDFRESSNFTEWRELVGPFFASPPEVEHTETVTAFSG
;
A
#
# COMPACT_ATOMS: atom_id res chain seq x y z
N MET A 1 -5.64 6.88 -16.61
CA MET A 1 -4.43 7.48 -16.00
C MET A 1 -4.87 8.79 -15.37
N LEU A 2 -5.20 8.79 -14.08
CA LEU A 2 -5.59 10.02 -13.36
C LEU A 2 -4.44 10.37 -12.43
N ALA A 3 -3.73 11.44 -12.79
CA ALA A 3 -2.69 12.05 -11.98
C ALA A 3 -3.33 12.68 -10.73
N VAL A 4 -2.83 12.31 -9.56
CA VAL A 4 -3.11 13.05 -8.32
C VAL A 4 -2.39 14.40 -8.46
N PRO A 5 -3.06 15.56 -8.25
CA PRO A 5 -2.41 16.85 -8.42
C PRO A 5 -1.40 17.08 -7.29
N LEU A 6 -0.13 17.20 -7.68
CA LEU A 6 0.95 17.69 -6.83
C LEU A 6 0.85 19.22 -6.69
N HIS A 7 -0.05 19.73 -5.85
CA HIS A 7 -0.03 21.14 -5.46
C HIS A 7 -0.19 21.25 -3.94
N GLY A 8 0.91 21.61 -3.24
CA GLY A 8 0.78 22.10 -1.87
C GLY A 8 1.95 21.92 -0.90
N TYR A 9 2.99 21.15 -1.21
CA TYR A 9 4.12 21.00 -0.29
C TYR A 9 5.25 21.97 -0.64
N GLY A 10 5.24 23.14 -0.02
CA GLY A 10 6.44 23.95 0.13
C GLY A 10 7.54 23.16 0.87
N PRO A 11 8.81 23.62 0.87
CA PRO A 11 9.91 22.85 1.44
C PRO A 11 9.76 22.80 2.96
N LEU A 12 9.06 21.77 3.44
CA LEU A 12 9.17 21.34 4.82
C LEU A 12 10.64 21.02 5.01
N ARG A 13 11.34 21.86 5.77
CA ARG A 13 12.67 21.57 6.28
C ARG A 13 12.52 20.37 7.20
N TYR A 14 12.49 19.18 6.60
CA TYR A 14 12.58 17.90 7.28
C TYR A 14 13.91 17.92 8.00
N ARG A 15 13.86 18.25 9.28
CA ARG A 15 15.02 18.29 10.16
C ARG A 15 15.56 16.86 10.17
N ARG A 16 16.63 16.66 9.40
CA ARG A 16 17.40 15.42 9.32
C ARG A 16 17.94 15.10 10.71
N LYS A 17 17.14 14.45 11.55
CA LYS A 17 17.69 13.60 12.59
C LYS A 17 18.34 12.45 11.84
N ALA A 18 19.65 12.29 12.01
CA ALA A 18 20.33 11.08 11.58
C ALA A 18 19.67 9.92 12.34
N TYR A 19 18.88 9.12 11.62
CA TYR A 19 18.35 7.85 12.11
C TYR A 19 19.43 6.80 11.92
N GLU A 20 20.33 6.69 12.89
CA GLU A 20 21.28 5.59 13.00
C GLU A 20 20.85 4.69 14.16
N GLY A 21 20.18 3.58 13.81
CA GLY A 21 19.81 2.43 14.66
C GLY A 21 18.49 2.61 15.44
N SER A 22 17.31 2.48 14.83
CA SER A 22 16.66 1.23 14.36
C SER A 22 15.92 1.45 13.03
N ALA A 23 15.64 0.34 12.35
CA ALA A 23 15.01 0.24 11.05
C ALA A 23 13.52 0.63 11.04
N ASP A 24 13.19 1.90 10.80
CA ASP A 24 11.78 2.35 10.77
C ASP A 24 11.13 2.07 9.41
N MET A 25 10.78 0.81 9.23
CA MET A 25 9.87 0.31 8.21
C MET A 25 8.53 1.04 8.33
N ILE A 26 8.05 1.62 7.22
CA ILE A 26 6.74 2.26 7.16
C ILE A 26 5.65 1.25 6.84
N THR A 27 4.41 1.56 7.23
CA THR A 27 3.21 0.81 6.83
C THR A 27 2.42 1.64 5.83
N GLU A 28 2.34 1.16 4.59
CA GLU A 28 1.32 1.60 3.63
C GLU A 28 -0.04 1.05 4.05
N ILE A 29 -1.04 1.91 4.07
CA ILE A 29 -2.44 1.54 4.27
C ILE A 29 -3.20 1.97 3.02
N ALA A 30 -3.71 1.00 2.26
CA ALA A 30 -4.63 1.27 1.16
C ALA A 30 -6.06 0.88 1.56
N GLN A 31 -6.95 1.87 1.61
CA GLN A 31 -8.38 1.65 1.67
C GLN A 31 -8.90 1.35 0.27
N ILE A 32 -9.55 0.19 0.12
CA ILE A 32 -10.02 -0.30 -1.17
C ILE A 32 -11.52 -0.57 -1.07
N GLU A 33 -12.31 0.06 -1.93
CA GLU A 33 -13.71 -0.30 -2.17
C GLU A 33 -13.78 -1.26 -3.36
N ILE A 34 -14.41 -2.41 -3.15
CA ILE A 34 -14.59 -3.46 -4.15
C ILE A 34 -16.03 -3.41 -4.69
N LYS A 35 -16.19 -3.73 -5.97
CA LYS A 35 -17.50 -3.90 -6.60
C LYS A 35 -18.25 -5.05 -5.89
N PRO A 36 -19.51 -4.85 -5.47
CA PRO A 36 -20.26 -5.90 -4.81
C PRO A 36 -20.36 -7.17 -5.66
N GLY A 37 -20.09 -8.32 -5.06
CA GLY A 37 -20.08 -9.63 -5.72
C GLY A 37 -18.73 -10.02 -6.34
N SER A 38 -17.69 -9.20 -6.20
CA SER A 38 -16.33 -9.48 -6.70
C SER A 38 -15.31 -9.70 -5.57
N GLU A 39 -15.75 -9.80 -4.32
CA GLU A 39 -14.90 -9.87 -3.14
C GLU A 39 -13.98 -11.10 -3.13
N GLU A 40 -14.51 -12.30 -3.38
CA GLU A 40 -13.72 -13.53 -3.36
C GLU A 40 -12.68 -13.56 -4.50
N ASP A 41 -13.05 -13.08 -5.68
CA ASP A 41 -12.13 -12.96 -6.82
C ASP A 41 -11.01 -11.96 -6.52
N PHE A 42 -11.35 -10.83 -5.88
CA PHE A 42 -10.36 -9.86 -5.43
C PHE A 42 -9.40 -10.47 -4.39
N GLU A 43 -9.91 -11.20 -3.40
CA GLU A 43 -9.08 -11.88 -2.38
C GLU A 43 -8.13 -12.91 -3.03
N ALA A 44 -8.62 -13.68 -3.99
CA ALA A 44 -7.81 -14.62 -4.78
C ALA A 44 -6.75 -13.90 -5.62
N ALA A 45 -7.09 -12.76 -6.23
CA ALA A 45 -6.15 -11.95 -7.00
C ALA A 45 -5.06 -11.33 -6.12
N VAL A 46 -5.41 -10.82 -4.93
CA VAL A 46 -4.41 -10.32 -3.96
C VAL A 46 -3.47 -11.43 -3.50
N SER A 47 -3.99 -12.64 -3.29
CA SER A 47 -3.17 -13.81 -2.91
C SER A 47 -2.12 -14.14 -3.99
N GLN A 48 -2.48 -14.06 -5.28
CA GLN A 48 -1.57 -14.27 -6.40
C GLN A 48 -0.46 -13.20 -6.50
N ALA A 49 -0.74 -11.99 -6.01
CA ALA A 49 0.19 -10.86 -6.05
C ALA A 49 1.42 -11.05 -5.16
N GLU A 50 1.46 -12.06 -4.28
CA GLU A 50 2.64 -12.38 -3.47
C GLU A 50 3.90 -12.55 -4.36
N THR A 51 3.73 -13.20 -5.52
CA THR A 51 4.82 -13.42 -6.47
C THR A 51 5.36 -12.11 -7.06
N ILE A 52 4.50 -11.10 -7.23
CA ILE A 52 4.84 -9.75 -7.70
C ILE A 52 5.62 -9.01 -6.60
N PHE A 53 5.07 -8.97 -5.39
CA PHE A 53 5.64 -8.21 -4.28
C PHE A 53 6.99 -8.77 -3.79
N LYS A 54 7.20 -10.09 -3.86
CA LYS A 54 8.51 -10.72 -3.56
C LYS A 54 9.66 -10.19 -4.43
N ARG A 55 9.37 -9.66 -5.63
CA ARG A 55 10.37 -9.05 -6.53
C ARG A 55 10.58 -7.55 -6.26
N CYS A 56 9.73 -6.94 -5.45
CA CYS A 56 9.74 -5.50 -5.22
C CYS A 56 10.83 -5.11 -4.23
N LYS A 57 11.68 -4.16 -4.64
CA LYS A 57 12.73 -3.61 -3.79
C LYS A 57 12.11 -3.02 -2.52
N GLY A 58 12.65 -3.42 -1.37
CA GLY A 58 12.23 -2.87 -0.08
C GLY A 58 10.90 -3.39 0.46
N TRP A 59 10.18 -4.26 -0.24
CA TRP A 59 8.97 -4.92 0.29
C TRP A 59 9.31 -5.82 1.50
N LYS A 60 8.39 -5.89 2.47
CA LYS A 60 8.57 -6.64 3.73
C LYS A 60 7.42 -7.58 4.05
N SER A 61 6.18 -7.13 3.92
CA SER A 61 4.99 -7.96 4.14
C SER A 61 3.78 -7.34 3.45
N CYS A 62 2.72 -8.13 3.29
CA CYS A 62 1.44 -7.71 2.78
C CYS A 62 0.35 -8.44 3.58
N GLU A 63 -0.64 -7.71 4.07
CA GLU A 63 -1.82 -8.25 4.74
C GLU A 63 -3.07 -7.64 4.13
N LEU A 64 -4.10 -8.46 3.90
CA LEU A 64 -5.40 -7.99 3.44
C LEU A 64 -6.42 -8.19 4.56
N HIS A 65 -7.06 -7.10 4.98
CA HIS A 65 -8.06 -7.09 6.03
C HIS A 65 -9.39 -6.70 5.42
N ARG A 66 -10.42 -7.54 5.60
CA ARG A 66 -11.80 -7.23 5.23
C ARG A 66 -12.49 -6.50 6.39
N SER A 67 -13.19 -5.41 6.12
CA SER A 67 -14.04 -4.78 7.15
C SER A 67 -15.22 -5.70 7.48
N VAL A 68 -15.47 -5.89 8.78
CA VAL A 68 -16.60 -6.68 9.27
C VAL A 68 -17.91 -5.93 9.05
N GLU A 69 -17.91 -4.62 9.26
CA GLU A 69 -19.07 -3.74 9.12
C GLU A 69 -19.41 -3.44 7.65
N ARG A 70 -18.41 -3.50 6.77
CA ARG A 70 -18.54 -3.19 5.34
C ARG A 70 -17.83 -4.27 4.51
N PRO A 71 -18.51 -5.37 4.15
CA PRO A 71 -17.88 -6.52 3.50
C PRO A 71 -17.23 -6.22 2.15
N SER A 72 -17.58 -5.13 1.45
CA SER A 72 -16.93 -4.71 0.21
C SER A 72 -15.80 -3.69 0.42
N ARG A 73 -15.41 -3.41 1.67
CA ARG A 73 -14.32 -2.49 2.04
C ARG A 73 -13.16 -3.28 2.63
N TYR A 74 -11.96 -3.03 2.12
CA TYR A 74 -10.73 -3.67 2.56
C TYR A 74 -9.69 -2.66 3.02
N ARG A 75 -8.71 -3.15 3.78
CA ARG A 75 -7.44 -2.51 4.08
C ARG A 75 -6.32 -3.42 3.62
N LEU A 76 -5.51 -2.96 2.68
CA LEU A 76 -4.25 -3.59 2.32
C LEU A 76 -3.14 -2.92 3.13
N LEU A 77 -2.47 -3.68 3.99
CA LEU A 77 -1.37 -3.21 4.82
C LEU A 77 -0.08 -3.77 4.23
N ILE A 78 0.77 -2.90 3.69
CA ILE A 78 2.06 -3.30 3.12
C ILE A 78 3.18 -2.65 3.90
N LYS A 79 4.14 -3.45 4.34
CA LYS A 79 5.34 -2.94 4.99
C LYS A 79 6.43 -2.72 3.96
N TRP A 80 7.04 -1.53 4.00
CA TRP A 80 8.14 -1.12 3.14
C TRP A 80 9.33 -0.65 3.96
N LYS A 81 10.55 -0.89 3.47
CA LYS A 81 11.76 -0.34 4.10
C LYS A 81 11.76 1.19 4.14
N THR A 82 11.30 1.85 3.07
CA THR A 82 11.22 3.32 2.99
C THR A 82 10.03 3.76 2.15
N LEU A 83 9.66 5.04 2.25
CA LEU A 83 8.61 5.64 1.41
C LEU A 83 8.97 5.57 -0.07
N GLU A 84 10.22 5.86 -0.43
CA GLU A 84 10.73 5.84 -1.80
C GLU A 84 10.61 4.46 -2.44
N ASN A 85 10.80 3.37 -1.67
CA ASN A 85 10.62 2.02 -2.19
C ASN A 85 9.19 1.76 -2.68
N HIS A 86 8.20 2.35 -2.02
CA HIS A 86 6.82 2.30 -2.51
C HIS A 86 6.58 3.33 -3.62
N VAL A 87 6.72 4.62 -3.32
CA VAL A 87 6.18 5.69 -4.18
C VAL A 87 7.00 5.98 -5.43
N VAL A 88 8.25 5.51 -5.49
CA VAL A 88 9.13 5.63 -6.66
C VAL A 88 9.44 4.24 -7.21
N ASP A 89 10.21 3.42 -6.47
CA ASP A 89 10.75 2.16 -6.99
C ASP A 89 9.62 1.19 -7.43
N PHE A 90 8.54 1.07 -6.64
CA PHE A 90 7.41 0.22 -7.01
C PHE A 90 6.46 0.91 -7.99
N ARG A 91 5.97 2.12 -7.69
CA ARG A 91 4.96 2.82 -8.51
C ARG A 91 5.39 3.06 -9.96
N GLU A 92 6.68 3.22 -10.24
CA GLU A 92 7.22 3.43 -11.59
C GLU A 92 7.64 2.12 -12.29
N SER A 93 7.51 0.97 -11.62
CA SER A 93 7.94 -0.33 -12.14
C SER A 93 6.87 -1.08 -12.94
N SER A 94 7.30 -2.07 -13.72
CA SER A 94 6.40 -3.04 -14.36
C SER A 94 5.59 -3.85 -13.34
N ASN A 95 6.12 -4.10 -12.13
CA ASN A 95 5.41 -4.81 -11.07
C ASN A 95 4.15 -4.05 -10.63
N PHE A 96 4.17 -2.71 -10.61
CA PHE A 96 2.96 -1.93 -10.32
C PHE A 96 1.91 -2.08 -11.43
N THR A 97 2.34 -2.14 -12.69
CA THR A 97 1.42 -2.37 -13.82
C THR A 97 0.76 -3.74 -13.70
N GLU A 98 1.54 -4.80 -13.48
CA GLU A 98 1.05 -6.17 -13.28
C GLU A 98 0.08 -6.27 -12.08
N TRP A 99 0.42 -5.61 -10.96
CA TRP A 99 -0.48 -5.49 -9.81
C TRP A 99 -1.80 -4.81 -10.18
N ARG A 100 -1.75 -3.67 -10.88
CA ARG A 100 -2.96 -2.92 -11.27
C ARG A 100 -3.82 -3.70 -12.26
N GLU A 101 -3.24 -4.46 -13.16
CA GLU A 101 -3.96 -5.36 -14.07
C GLU A 101 -4.65 -6.48 -13.32
N LEU A 102 -3.96 -7.07 -12.33
CA LEU A 102 -4.46 -8.18 -11.53
C LEU A 102 -5.65 -7.79 -10.65
N VAL A 103 -5.59 -6.65 -9.95
CA VAL A 103 -6.65 -6.27 -8.97
C VAL A 103 -7.54 -5.11 -9.39
N GLY A 104 -7.09 -4.29 -10.35
CA GLY A 104 -7.80 -3.08 -10.77
C GLY A 104 -9.22 -3.31 -11.29
N PRO A 105 -9.53 -4.40 -12.01
CA PRO A 105 -10.89 -4.68 -12.47
C PRO A 105 -11.94 -4.75 -11.36
N PHE A 106 -11.55 -5.08 -10.12
CA PHE A 106 -12.48 -5.26 -8.99
C PHE A 106 -12.81 -3.96 -8.25
N PHE A 107 -12.08 -2.87 -8.49
CA PHE A 107 -12.23 -1.64 -7.73
C PHE A 107 -13.52 -0.90 -8.09
N ALA A 108 -14.31 -0.53 -7.09
CA ALA A 108 -15.47 0.36 -7.25
C ALA A 108 -15.05 1.82 -7.43
N SER A 109 -13.92 2.21 -6.84
CA SER A 109 -13.29 3.53 -6.96
C SER A 109 -11.77 3.42 -6.82
N PRO A 110 -10.99 4.44 -7.21
CA PRO A 110 -9.56 4.47 -6.91
C PRO A 110 -9.30 4.31 -5.39
N PRO A 111 -8.29 3.52 -4.98
CA PRO A 111 -7.93 3.39 -3.56
C PRO A 111 -7.41 4.70 -2.97
N GLU A 112 -7.71 4.90 -1.69
CA GLU A 112 -7.09 5.95 -0.87
C GLU A 112 -5.88 5.33 -0.17
N VAL A 113 -4.71 5.95 -0.29
CA VAL A 113 -3.44 5.40 0.19
C VAL A 113 -2.73 6.40 1.08
N GLU A 114 -2.29 5.94 2.26
CA GLU A 114 -1.42 6.70 3.16
C GLU A 114 -0.27 5.83 3.69
N HIS A 115 0.69 6.47 4.37
CA HIS A 115 1.85 5.83 4.97
C HIS A 115 1.98 6.26 6.42
N THR A 116 2.22 5.29 7.30
CA THR A 116 2.29 5.51 8.75
C THR A 116 3.57 4.92 9.33
N GLU A 117 4.00 5.51 10.43
CA GLU A 117 5.02 4.96 11.31
C GLU A 117 4.34 4.46 12.59
N THR A 118 4.82 3.33 13.13
CA THR A 118 4.34 2.86 14.43
C THR A 118 4.94 3.73 15.54
N VAL A 119 4.16 4.66 16.08
CA VAL A 119 4.62 5.54 17.18
C VAL A 119 4.62 4.81 18.53
N THR A 120 3.68 3.89 18.74
CA THR A 120 3.59 3.06 19.94
C THR A 120 2.86 1.76 19.61
N ALA A 121 3.22 0.66 20.28
CA ALA A 121 2.52 -0.61 20.19
C ALA A 121 2.58 -1.32 21.53
N PHE A 122 1.47 -1.96 21.92
CA PHE A 122 1.39 -2.82 23.09
C PHE A 122 0.78 -4.15 22.64
N SER A 123 1.22 -5.25 23.24
CA SER A 123 0.67 -6.58 22.99
C SER A 123 0.31 -7.20 24.33
N GLY A 124 -0.79 -7.96 24.35
CA GLY A 124 -1.33 -8.62 25.55
C GLY A 124 -0.77 -10.02 25.76
#